data_AF-A0A9D6P785-F1
#
_entry.id   AF-A0A9D6P785-F1
#
_cell.length_a   1.000
_cell.length_b   1.000
_cell.length_c   1.000
_cell.angle_alpha   90.00
_cell.angle_beta   90.00
_cell.angle_gamma   90.00
#
_symmetry.space_group_name_H-M   'P 1'
#
loop_
_entity.id
_entity.type
_entity.pdbx_description
1 polymer ?
#
loop_
_entity_poly.entity_id
_entity_poly.type
_entity_poly.pdbx_seq_one_letter_code
_entity_poly.pdbx_strand_id
1 'polypeptide(L)'
;MRALDEKAARGWWPGKAPIGYKNVNIGTDEKPDRIIEVDEDFAPYVRQIPSWYNQGSSYQDIADKLYGQGLIGKLNGKVSPEEVRKIIFNDFYLGEFLWRGKKYKANHPPLLSYLEVHKARSRSKEKGHTHSTKELNDKFPYKKLNFYCFDCKDLRITAESKTKHYPRTNRTVEYTFYHCTKSKGGWSK
;
A
#
# COMPACT_ATOMS: atom_id res chain seq x y z
N MET A 1 -15.32 -2.03 28.59
CA MET A 1 -14.89 -2.57 27.28
C MET A 1 -15.99 -3.24 26.46
N ARG A 2 -17.20 -3.49 26.99
CA ARG A 2 -18.30 -4.20 26.28
C ARG A 2 -18.99 -3.38 25.18
N ALA A 3 -19.14 -2.06 25.36
CA ALA A 3 -19.93 -1.22 24.44
C ALA A 3 -19.37 -1.18 23.00
N LEU A 4 -18.04 -1.12 22.83
CA LEU A 4 -17.43 -1.10 21.48
C LEU A 4 -17.52 -2.45 20.77
N ASP A 5 -17.45 -3.55 21.53
CA ASP A 5 -17.59 -4.90 20.99
C ASP A 5 -19.04 -5.18 20.58
N GLU A 6 -19.99 -4.71 21.38
CA GLU A 6 -21.41 -4.79 21.06
C GLU A 6 -21.75 -3.96 19.82
N LYS A 7 -21.16 -2.76 19.70
CA LYS A 7 -21.30 -1.93 18.50
C LYS A 7 -20.76 -2.61 17.24
N ALA A 8 -19.58 -3.23 17.33
CA ALA A 8 -19.02 -4.03 16.24
C ALA A 8 -19.90 -5.25 15.91
N ALA A 9 -20.46 -5.92 16.92
CA ALA A 9 -21.38 -7.05 16.74
C ALA A 9 -22.69 -6.64 16.05
N ARG A 10 -23.15 -5.39 16.27
CA ARG A 10 -24.28 -4.79 15.54
C ARG A 10 -23.95 -4.41 14.10
N GLY A 11 -22.70 -4.57 13.65
CA GLY A 11 -22.26 -4.23 12.28
C GLY A 11 -21.79 -2.78 12.11
N TRP A 12 -21.61 -2.04 13.21
CA TRP A 12 -21.17 -0.64 13.19
C TRP A 12 -19.70 -0.51 13.60
N TRP A 13 -18.97 0.35 12.88
CA TRP A 13 -17.57 0.61 13.18
C TRP A 13 -17.42 1.37 14.52
N PRO A 14 -16.60 0.87 15.45
CA PRO A 14 -16.40 1.52 16.74
C PRO A 14 -15.42 2.71 16.69
N GLY A 15 -14.66 2.86 15.60
CA GLY A 15 -13.60 3.87 15.48
C GLY A 15 -14.00 5.13 14.69
N LYS A 16 -12.98 5.88 14.28
CA LYS A 16 -13.14 7.02 13.36
C LYS A 16 -13.47 6.53 11.95
N ALA A 17 -14.38 7.23 11.26
CA ALA A 17 -14.73 6.94 9.88
C ALA A 17 -13.50 7.04 8.94
N PRO A 18 -13.33 6.08 8.01
CA PRO A 18 -12.40 6.18 6.89
C PRO A 18 -12.77 7.30 5.91
N ILE A 19 -11.85 7.65 5.00
CA ILE A 19 -12.10 8.67 3.96
C ILE A 19 -13.27 8.24 3.06
N GLY A 20 -14.12 9.18 2.64
CA GLY A 20 -15.35 8.88 1.89
C GLY A 20 -16.54 8.50 2.78
N TYR A 21 -16.33 8.45 4.09
CA TYR A 21 -17.39 8.24 5.06
C TYR A 21 -17.31 9.28 6.19
N LYS A 22 -18.46 9.55 6.82
CA LYS A 22 -18.59 10.45 7.96
C LYS A 22 -19.27 9.74 9.14
N ASN A 23 -18.91 10.17 10.35
CA ASN A 23 -19.58 9.72 11.56
C ASN A 23 -20.80 10.61 11.80
N VAL A 24 -22.00 10.01 11.85
CA VAL A 24 -23.26 10.71 12.11
C VAL A 24 -23.83 10.22 13.43
N ASN A 25 -24.32 11.14 14.26
CA ASN A 25 -25.01 10.77 15.50
C ASN A 25 -26.46 10.42 15.17
N ILE A 26 -26.88 9.21 15.53
CA ILE A 26 -28.26 8.77 15.55
C ILE A 26 -28.63 8.51 17.01
N GLY A 27 -29.71 9.12 17.48
CA GLY A 27 -30.18 9.00 18.86
C GLY A 27 -30.54 10.36 19.45
N THR A 28 -30.85 10.36 20.74
CA THR A 28 -31.07 11.58 21.53
C THR A 28 -29.74 12.20 21.96
N ASP A 29 -29.73 13.50 22.23
CA ASP A 29 -28.54 14.23 22.71
C ASP A 29 -27.92 13.60 23.98
N GLU A 30 -28.73 12.94 24.79
CA GLU A 30 -28.30 12.24 26.01
C GLU A 30 -27.62 10.88 25.76
N LYS A 31 -27.92 10.22 24.62
CA LYS A 31 -27.35 8.93 24.22
C LYS A 31 -27.10 8.87 22.70
N PRO A 32 -26.10 9.62 22.20
CA PRO A 32 -25.77 9.61 20.77
C PRO A 32 -25.11 8.28 20.40
N ASP A 33 -25.71 7.53 19.49
CA ASP A 33 -25.05 6.40 18.82
C ASP A 33 -24.40 6.91 17.53
N ARG A 34 -23.13 6.57 17.31
CA ARG A 34 -22.37 7.08 16.14
C ARG A 34 -22.39 6.04 15.04
N ILE A 35 -23.14 6.28 13.98
CA ILE A 35 -23.10 5.40 12.81
C ILE A 35 -22.15 5.94 11.74
N ILE A 36 -21.91 5.11 10.73
CA ILE A 36 -21.14 5.50 9.55
C ILE A 36 -22.08 5.67 8.37
N GLU A 37 -22.03 6.85 7.78
CA GLU A 37 -22.71 7.17 6.53
C GLU A 37 -21.72 7.57 5.44
N VAL A 38 -22.17 7.51 4.21
CA VAL A 38 -21.42 7.96 3.05
C VAL A 38 -21.24 9.48 3.12
N ASP A 39 -20.03 9.94 2.87
CA ASP A 39 -19.73 11.35 2.69
C ASP A 39 -19.83 11.68 1.20
N GLU A 40 -20.93 12.31 0.77
CA GLU A 40 -21.19 12.59 -0.65
C GLU A 40 -20.17 13.56 -1.27
N ASP A 41 -19.48 14.36 -0.47
CA ASP A 41 -18.43 15.26 -0.97
C ASP A 41 -17.16 14.47 -1.34
N PHE A 42 -16.86 13.40 -0.60
CA PHE A 42 -15.61 12.64 -0.77
C PHE A 42 -15.77 11.28 -1.44
N ALA A 43 -16.96 10.67 -1.36
CA ALA A 43 -17.26 9.36 -1.92
C ALA A 43 -17.01 9.26 -3.45
N PRO A 44 -17.35 10.27 -4.27
CA PRO A 44 -17.08 10.22 -5.72
C PRO A 44 -15.59 10.09 -6.05
N TYR A 45 -14.71 10.71 -5.25
CA TYR A 45 -13.27 10.60 -5.44
C TYR A 45 -12.75 9.22 -5.06
N VAL A 46 -13.23 8.67 -3.94
CA VAL A 46 -12.86 7.32 -3.49
C VAL A 46 -13.25 6.26 -4.52
N ARG A 47 -14.45 6.37 -5.10
CA ARG A 47 -14.97 5.47 -6.15
C ARG A 47 -14.06 5.36 -7.37
N GLN A 48 -13.35 6.43 -7.73
CA GLN A 48 -12.48 6.47 -8.92
C GLN A 48 -11.12 5.80 -8.71
N ILE A 49 -10.68 5.63 -7.47
CA ILE A 49 -9.33 5.14 -7.12
C ILE A 49 -9.02 3.78 -7.76
N PRO A 50 -9.87 2.73 -7.61
CA PRO A 50 -9.56 1.43 -8.21
C PRO A 50 -9.50 1.49 -9.74
N SER A 51 -10.35 2.31 -10.37
CA SER A 51 -10.37 2.46 -11.82
C SER A 51 -9.06 3.04 -12.35
N TRP A 52 -8.59 4.16 -11.78
CA TRP A 52 -7.29 4.73 -12.18
C TRP A 52 -6.12 3.81 -11.88
N TYR A 53 -6.16 3.10 -10.74
CA TYR A 53 -5.14 2.10 -10.44
C TYR A 53 -5.18 0.95 -11.44
N ASN A 54 -6.34 0.49 -11.88
CA ASN A 54 -6.44 -0.56 -12.89
C ASN A 54 -5.97 -0.10 -14.28
N GLN A 55 -6.09 1.19 -14.59
CA GLN A 55 -5.68 1.78 -15.88
C GLN A 55 -4.17 1.95 -16.04
N GLY A 56 -3.41 2.05 -14.95
CA GLY A 56 -1.98 2.32 -15.12
C GLY A 56 -1.33 3.05 -13.96
N SER A 57 -2.06 4.00 -13.38
CA SER A 57 -1.53 5.01 -12.47
C SER A 57 -0.84 4.42 -11.24
N SER A 58 0.21 5.09 -10.80
CA SER A 58 0.87 4.80 -9.53
C SER A 58 0.05 5.38 -8.36
N TYR A 59 0.35 4.94 -7.12
CA TYR A 59 -0.27 5.52 -5.94
C TYR A 59 0.00 7.02 -5.81
N GLN A 60 1.17 7.47 -6.28
CA GLN A 60 1.55 8.89 -6.31
C GLN A 60 0.68 9.66 -7.30
N ASP A 61 0.55 9.16 -8.54
CA ASP A 61 -0.26 9.84 -9.57
C ASP A 61 -1.72 9.97 -9.16
N ILE A 62 -2.26 8.93 -8.50
CA ILE A 62 -3.63 8.97 -7.97
C ILE A 62 -3.74 10.03 -6.89
N ALA A 63 -2.79 10.08 -5.96
CA ALA A 63 -2.77 11.10 -4.92
C ALA A 63 -2.68 12.53 -5.50
N ASP A 64 -1.90 12.74 -6.55
CA ASP A 64 -1.80 14.02 -7.26
C ASP A 64 -3.11 14.40 -7.95
N LYS A 65 -3.74 13.45 -8.67
CA LYS A 65 -5.04 13.65 -9.30
C LYS A 65 -6.13 14.01 -8.30
N LEU A 66 -6.20 13.29 -7.19
CA LEU A 66 -7.16 13.54 -6.13
C LEU A 66 -7.00 14.95 -5.56
N TYR A 67 -5.76 15.39 -5.32
CA TYR A 67 -5.49 16.74 -4.83
C TYR A 67 -5.89 17.81 -5.85
N GLY A 68 -5.58 17.61 -7.14
CA GLY A 68 -5.97 18.52 -8.21
C GLY A 68 -7.49 18.64 -8.40
N GLN A 69 -8.26 17.63 -8.00
CA GLN A 69 -9.72 17.66 -8.00
C GLN A 69 -10.32 18.27 -6.73
N GLY A 70 -9.50 18.72 -5.77
CA GLY A 70 -9.97 19.32 -4.53
C GLY A 70 -10.23 18.34 -3.39
N LEU A 71 -9.82 17.06 -3.51
CA LEU A 71 -9.81 16.15 -2.36
C LEU A 71 -8.65 16.53 -1.43
N ILE A 72 -9.00 17.13 -0.30
CA ILE A 72 -8.06 17.52 0.73
C ILE A 72 -8.10 16.49 1.87
N GLY A 73 -6.94 16.01 2.28
CA GLY A 73 -6.78 15.10 3.40
C GLY A 73 -7.04 15.76 4.76
N LYS A 74 -7.02 14.95 5.83
CA LYS A 74 -7.38 15.34 7.21
C LYS A 74 -6.61 16.54 7.81
N LEU A 75 -5.48 16.96 7.22
CA LEU A 75 -4.63 18.06 7.68
C LEU A 75 -4.55 19.20 6.66
N ASN A 76 -5.60 19.42 5.87
CA ASN A 76 -5.62 20.39 4.77
C ASN A 76 -4.52 20.17 3.70
N GLY A 77 -4.03 18.93 3.57
CA GLY A 77 -2.94 18.56 2.68
C GLY A 77 -3.32 17.45 1.71
N LYS A 78 -2.41 17.14 0.79
CA LYS A 78 -2.56 16.05 -0.18
C LYS A 78 -2.72 14.69 0.51
N VAL A 79 -3.61 13.85 -0.01
CA VAL A 79 -3.75 12.44 0.42
C VAL A 79 -2.43 11.71 0.14
N SER A 80 -1.88 10.99 1.11
CA SER A 80 -0.61 10.29 0.91
C SER A 80 -0.79 9.07 -0.02
N PRO A 81 0.26 8.66 -0.76
CA PRO A 81 0.22 7.44 -1.57
C PRO A 81 -0.11 6.19 -0.75
N GLU A 82 0.35 6.14 0.51
CA GLU A 82 0.03 5.03 1.42
C GLU A 82 -1.46 5.02 1.79
N GLU A 83 -2.09 6.19 1.92
CA GLU A 83 -3.54 6.26 2.17
C GLU A 83 -4.34 5.76 0.96
N VAL A 84 -3.92 6.10 -0.27
CA VAL A 84 -4.49 5.53 -1.50
C VAL A 84 -4.34 4.00 -1.51
N ARG A 85 -3.17 3.49 -1.11
CA ARG A 85 -2.94 2.05 -0.98
C ARG A 85 -3.89 1.43 0.04
N LYS A 86 -4.05 2.04 1.22
CA LYS A 86 -4.98 1.56 2.25
C LYS A 86 -6.42 1.51 1.73
N ILE A 87 -6.87 2.49 0.94
CA ILE A 87 -8.22 2.48 0.37
C ILE A 87 -8.45 1.23 -0.49
N ILE A 88 -7.49 0.86 -1.35
CA ILE A 88 -7.60 -0.32 -2.21
C ILE A 88 -7.57 -1.62 -1.40
N PHE A 89 -6.77 -1.69 -0.34
CA PHE A 89 -6.56 -2.92 0.44
C PHE A 89 -7.51 -3.09 1.63
N ASN A 90 -8.25 -2.07 2.02
CA ASN A 90 -9.15 -2.14 3.15
C ASN A 90 -10.52 -2.68 2.73
N ASP A 91 -10.92 -3.80 3.33
CA ASP A 91 -12.22 -4.45 3.08
C ASP A 91 -13.41 -3.60 3.55
N PHE A 92 -13.17 -2.57 4.38
CA PHE A 92 -14.18 -1.62 4.82
C PHE A 92 -14.94 -1.00 3.64
N TYR A 93 -14.24 -0.72 2.55
CA TYR A 93 -14.85 -0.15 1.34
C TYR A 93 -15.70 -1.13 0.54
N LEU A 94 -15.60 -2.42 0.85
CA LEU A 94 -16.42 -3.51 0.30
C LEU A 94 -17.58 -3.90 1.22
N GLY A 95 -17.75 -3.21 2.36
CA GLY A 95 -18.83 -3.49 3.32
C GLY A 95 -18.48 -4.55 4.37
N GLU A 96 -17.19 -4.81 4.61
CA GLU A 96 -16.73 -5.76 5.64
C GLU A 96 -15.63 -5.12 6.50
N PHE A 97 -15.53 -5.46 7.79
CA PHE A 97 -14.43 -4.95 8.60
C PHE A 97 -13.92 -5.99 9.60
N LEU A 98 -12.68 -5.81 10.05
CA LEU A 98 -12.05 -6.64 11.06
C LEU A 98 -12.01 -5.90 12.39
N TRP A 99 -12.54 -6.54 13.43
CA TRP A 99 -12.51 -6.04 14.81
C TRP A 99 -12.07 -7.14 15.76
N ARG A 100 -10.96 -6.92 16.48
CA ARG A 100 -10.39 -7.89 17.44
C ARG A 100 -10.20 -9.30 16.87
N GLY A 101 -9.73 -9.39 15.63
CA GLY A 101 -9.48 -10.67 14.94
C GLY A 101 -10.73 -11.34 14.36
N LYS A 102 -11.93 -10.79 14.57
CA LYS A 102 -13.19 -11.29 13.98
C LYS A 102 -13.59 -10.41 12.80
N LYS A 103 -14.06 -11.03 11.72
CA LYS A 103 -14.66 -10.33 10.58
C LYS A 103 -16.15 -10.10 10.83
N TYR A 104 -16.62 -8.90 10.52
CA TYR A 104 -18.02 -8.50 10.63
C TYR A 104 -18.48 -7.92 9.30
N LYS A 105 -19.75 -8.17 8.96
CA LYS A 105 -20.44 -7.47 7.88
C LYS A 105 -20.79 -6.07 8.37
N ALA A 106 -20.45 -5.07 7.58
CA ALA A 106 -20.74 -3.69 7.90
C ALA A 106 -22.15 -3.29 7.45
N ASN A 107 -22.77 -2.38 8.18
CA ASN A 107 -24.08 -1.83 7.81
C ASN A 107 -23.99 -0.63 6.85
N HIS A 108 -22.81 -0.03 6.68
CA HIS A 108 -22.63 1.09 5.77
C HIS A 108 -22.62 0.62 4.31
N PRO A 109 -23.07 1.46 3.36
CA PRO A 109 -23.03 1.13 1.94
C PRO A 109 -21.59 0.97 1.43
N PRO A 110 -21.25 -0.08 0.66
CA PRO A 110 -19.93 -0.21 0.06
C PRO A 110 -19.70 0.89 -0.97
N LEU A 111 -18.52 1.51 -0.93
CA LEU A 111 -18.12 2.52 -1.92
C LEU A 111 -17.42 1.91 -3.13
N LEU A 112 -16.79 0.75 -2.99
CA LEU A 112 -15.99 0.15 -4.05
C LEU A 112 -16.61 -1.15 -4.56
N SER A 113 -16.45 -1.41 -5.86
CA SER A 113 -16.82 -2.68 -6.45
C SER A 113 -15.80 -3.77 -6.12
N TYR A 114 -16.30 -4.94 -5.73
CA TYR A 114 -15.47 -6.12 -5.46
C TYR A 114 -14.56 -6.46 -6.64
N LEU A 115 -15.10 -6.41 -7.87
CA LEU A 115 -14.38 -6.78 -9.08
C LEU A 115 -13.20 -5.82 -9.35
N GLU A 116 -13.44 -4.52 -9.23
CA GLU A 116 -12.41 -3.50 -9.49
C GLU A 116 -11.28 -3.55 -8.46
N VAL A 117 -11.64 -3.73 -7.18
CA VAL A 117 -10.68 -3.83 -6.09
C VAL A 117 -9.86 -5.11 -6.21
N HIS A 118 -10.48 -6.25 -6.53
CA HIS A 118 -9.77 -7.49 -6.69
C HIS A 118 -8.77 -7.41 -7.86
N LYS A 119 -9.17 -6.82 -8.99
CA LYS A 119 -8.26 -6.53 -10.12
C LYS A 119 -7.09 -5.65 -9.70
N ALA A 120 -7.34 -4.59 -8.93
CA ALA A 120 -6.31 -3.67 -8.44
C ALA A 120 -5.33 -4.38 -7.49
N ARG A 121 -5.84 -5.20 -6.55
CA ARG A 121 -5.02 -5.98 -5.62
C ARG A 121 -4.15 -7.01 -6.35
N SER A 122 -4.67 -7.71 -7.35
CA SER A 122 -3.89 -8.64 -8.18
C SER A 122 -2.75 -7.94 -8.89
N ARG A 123 -3.02 -6.80 -9.55
CA ARG A 123 -1.99 -5.97 -10.19
C ARG A 123 -0.91 -5.52 -9.22
N SER A 124 -1.29 -5.16 -7.99
CA SER A 124 -0.31 -4.77 -6.97
C SER A 124 0.56 -5.93 -6.50
N LYS A 125 0.04 -7.17 -6.44
CA LYS A 125 0.84 -8.36 -6.10
C LYS A 125 1.88 -8.64 -7.18
N GLU A 126 1.48 -8.58 -8.45
CA GLU A 126 2.40 -8.72 -9.59
C GLU A 126 3.55 -7.69 -9.51
N LYS A 127 3.22 -6.42 -9.25
CA LYS A 127 4.22 -5.36 -9.06
C LYS A 127 5.14 -5.57 -7.85
N GLY A 128 4.61 -6.10 -6.74
CA GLY A 128 5.38 -6.35 -5.51
C GLY A 128 6.46 -7.42 -5.68
N HIS A 129 6.28 -8.35 -6.63
CA HIS A 129 7.28 -9.35 -6.98
C HIS A 129 8.27 -8.87 -8.04
N THR A 130 7.99 -7.75 -8.73
CA THR A 130 8.91 -7.10 -9.67
C THR A 130 9.77 -6.05 -8.97
N HIS A 131 10.55 -6.44 -7.96
CA HIS A 131 11.54 -5.55 -7.32
C HIS A 131 12.79 -5.29 -8.18
N SER A 132 12.70 -5.50 -9.48
CA SER A 132 13.70 -5.08 -10.44
C SER A 132 13.02 -4.37 -11.59
N THR A 133 13.24 -3.06 -11.68
CA THR A 133 12.97 -2.32 -12.92
C THR A 133 13.69 -3.01 -14.08
N LYS A 134 13.20 -2.86 -15.31
CA LYS A 134 13.88 -3.39 -16.50
C LYS A 134 15.35 -2.94 -16.52
N GLU A 135 15.60 -1.68 -16.15
CA GLU A 135 16.95 -1.12 -16.00
C GLU A 135 17.80 -1.85 -14.95
N LEU A 136 17.27 -2.17 -13.76
CA LEU A 136 17.99 -2.96 -12.76
C LEU A 136 18.23 -4.40 -13.22
N ASN A 137 17.34 -4.96 -14.04
CA ASN A 137 17.50 -6.28 -14.63
C ASN A 137 18.58 -6.31 -15.71
N ASP A 138 18.59 -5.29 -16.57
CA ASP A 138 19.58 -5.14 -17.62
C ASP A 138 20.96 -4.85 -17.01
N LYS A 139 21.00 -4.10 -15.90
CA LYS A 139 22.23 -3.81 -15.15
C LYS A 139 22.76 -5.01 -14.35
N PHE A 140 21.86 -5.83 -13.79
CA PHE A 140 22.22 -7.00 -12.98
C PHE A 140 21.55 -8.29 -13.47
N PRO A 141 21.95 -8.83 -14.63
CA PRO A 141 21.27 -9.97 -15.27
C PRO A 141 21.21 -11.21 -14.37
N TYR A 142 22.27 -11.45 -13.58
CA TYR A 142 22.37 -12.64 -12.73
C TYR A 142 21.63 -12.51 -11.39
N LYS A 143 21.10 -11.32 -11.05
CA LYS A 143 20.35 -11.10 -9.79
C LYS A 143 19.04 -11.89 -9.74
N LYS A 144 18.46 -12.24 -10.90
CA LYS A 144 17.25 -13.07 -10.99
C LYS A 144 17.52 -14.55 -10.69
N LEU A 145 18.75 -15.01 -10.91
CA LEU A 145 19.12 -16.39 -10.67
C LEU A 145 19.26 -16.62 -9.16
N ASN A 146 18.96 -17.84 -8.74
CA ASN A 146 19.03 -18.26 -7.35
C ASN A 146 20.45 -18.76 -7.04
N PHE A 147 21.41 -17.83 -7.05
CA PHE A 147 22.76 -18.10 -6.59
C PHE A 147 22.85 -17.91 -5.07
N TYR A 148 23.31 -18.94 -4.39
CA TYR A 148 23.56 -18.93 -2.96
C TYR A 148 25.06 -19.01 -2.72
N CYS A 149 25.52 -18.33 -1.67
CA CYS A 149 26.90 -18.43 -1.23
C CYS A 149 27.15 -19.81 -0.63
N PHE A 150 28.13 -20.54 -1.16
CA PHE A 150 28.52 -21.86 -0.67
C PHE A 150 28.89 -21.83 0.83
N ASP A 151 29.68 -20.85 1.26
CA ASP A 151 30.15 -20.76 2.64
C ASP A 151 29.05 -20.37 3.63
N CYS A 152 28.17 -19.44 3.24
CA CYS A 152 27.08 -18.97 4.12
C CYS A 152 25.82 -19.84 4.03
N LYS A 153 25.79 -20.82 3.13
CA LYS A 153 24.75 -21.83 2.83
C LYS A 153 23.36 -21.31 2.44
N ASP A 154 22.88 -20.22 3.03
CA ASP A 154 21.53 -19.68 2.83
C ASP A 154 21.50 -18.26 2.26
N LEU A 155 22.63 -17.56 2.22
CA LEU A 155 22.66 -16.17 1.76
C LEU A 155 22.72 -16.11 0.24
N ARG A 156 21.71 -15.45 -0.35
CA ARG A 156 21.67 -15.16 -1.78
C ARG A 156 22.77 -14.16 -2.15
N ILE A 157 23.43 -14.41 -3.28
CA ILE A 157 24.40 -13.48 -3.86
C ILE A 157 23.68 -12.21 -4.32
N THR A 158 24.16 -11.06 -3.85
CA THR A 158 23.68 -9.73 -4.23
C THR A 158 24.60 -9.09 -5.25
N ALA A 159 24.14 -8.02 -5.90
CA ALA A 159 24.91 -7.29 -6.89
C ALA A 159 24.98 -5.80 -6.56
N GLU A 160 26.15 -5.20 -6.73
CA GLU A 160 26.40 -3.77 -6.57
C GLU A 160 27.23 -3.24 -7.75
N SER A 161 27.01 -1.98 -8.15
CA SER A 161 27.79 -1.31 -9.19
C SER A 161 28.58 -0.15 -8.59
N LYS A 162 29.90 -0.12 -8.80
CA LYS A 162 30.77 0.98 -8.35
C LYS A 162 31.42 1.66 -9.55
N THR A 163 31.30 2.98 -9.60
CA THR A 163 31.92 3.78 -10.64
C THR A 163 33.26 4.31 -10.16
N LYS A 164 34.31 4.13 -10.97
CA LYS A 164 35.65 4.65 -10.69
C LYS A 164 36.10 5.57 -11.81
N HIS A 165 36.45 6.79 -11.42
CA HIS A 165 37.08 7.76 -12.30
C HIS A 165 38.60 7.67 -12.21
N TYR A 166 39.28 7.75 -13.36
CA TYR A 166 40.73 7.71 -13.49
C TYR A 166 41.22 9.05 -14.06
N PRO A 167 41.67 9.99 -13.21
CA PRO A 167 42.05 11.34 -13.63
C PRO A 167 43.16 11.35 -14.69
N ARG A 168 44.16 10.46 -14.54
CA ARG A 168 45.33 10.39 -15.44
C ARG A 168 44.98 10.09 -16.90
N THR A 169 43.91 9.34 -17.13
CA THR A 169 43.47 8.96 -18.49
C THR A 169 42.08 9.51 -18.80
N ASN A 170 41.58 10.45 -17.99
CA ASN A 170 40.24 11.04 -18.03
C ASN A 170 39.10 10.06 -18.37
N ARG A 171 39.17 8.84 -17.85
CA ARG A 171 38.18 7.78 -18.13
C ARG A 171 37.38 7.48 -16.87
N THR A 172 36.09 7.22 -17.05
CA THR A 172 35.20 6.75 -16.00
C THR A 172 34.73 5.35 -16.37
N VAL A 173 34.93 4.39 -15.47
CA VAL A 173 34.57 2.98 -15.69
C VAL A 173 33.62 2.53 -14.59
N GLU A 174 32.54 1.87 -14.98
CA GLU A 174 31.61 1.23 -14.04
C GLU A 174 31.95 -0.25 -13.90
N TYR A 175 32.06 -0.71 -12.66
CA TYR A 175 32.33 -2.11 -12.31
C TYR A 175 31.11 -2.70 -11.60
N THR A 176 30.61 -3.81 -12.11
CA THR A 176 29.51 -4.58 -11.49
C THR A 176 30.06 -5.77 -10.74
N PHE A 177 29.79 -5.83 -9.43
CA PHE A 177 30.25 -6.88 -8.54
C PHE A 177 29.07 -7.73 -8.07
N TYR A 178 29.26 -9.05 -8.02
CA TYR A 178 28.35 -9.99 -7.38
C TYR A 178 29.04 -10.54 -6.13
N HIS A 179 28.44 -10.37 -4.96
CA HIS A 179 29.04 -10.77 -3.70
C HIS A 179 27.99 -11.25 -2.69
N CYS A 180 28.44 -12.05 -1.72
CA CYS A 180 27.63 -12.37 -0.56
C CYS A 180 27.54 -11.15 0.37
N THR A 181 26.37 -10.90 0.96
CA THR A 181 26.18 -9.81 1.94
C THR A 181 26.88 -10.08 3.26
N LYS A 182 27.23 -11.34 3.55
CA LYS A 182 27.85 -11.79 4.81
C LYS A 182 27.11 -11.33 6.08
N SER A 183 25.83 -10.99 5.98
CA SER A 183 25.04 -10.42 7.07
C SER A 183 24.85 -11.36 8.26
N LYS A 184 25.00 -12.67 8.06
CA LYS A 184 25.03 -13.69 9.13
C LYS A 184 26.41 -13.82 9.81
N GLY A 185 27.34 -12.87 9.64
CA GLY A 185 28.62 -12.84 10.37
C GLY A 185 29.72 -13.73 9.79
N GLY A 186 29.89 -13.76 8.47
CA GLY A 186 30.86 -14.64 7.81
C GLY A 186 32.32 -14.14 7.84
N TRP A 187 33.05 -14.42 8.93
CA TRP A 187 34.43 -14.96 8.97
C TRP A 187 34.86 -15.20 10.44
N SER A 188 34.92 -16.45 10.88
CA SER A 188 35.91 -16.90 11.87
C SER A 188 36.84 -17.86 11.13
N LYS A 189 38.15 -17.60 11.20
CA LYS A 189 39.21 -18.41 10.60
C LYS A 189 39.10 -19.88 10.99
#